data_AF-A0A4P6YUW8-F1
#
_entry.id   AF-A0A4P6YUW8-F1
#
_cell.length_a   1.000
_cell.length_b   1.000
_cell.length_c   1.000
_cell.angle_alpha   90.00
_cell.angle_beta   90.00
_cell.angle_gamma   90.00
#
_symmetry.space_group_name_H-M   'P 1'
#
loop_
_entity.id
_entity.type
_entity.pdbx_description
1 polymer ?
#
loop_
_entity_poly.entity_id
_entity_poly.type
_entity_poly.pdbx_seq_one_letter_code
_entity_poly.pdbx_strand_id
1 'polypeptide(L)'
;MHKRRQIMNNLLKQEIYKLALKKSTKWLFGILFLLVIILGNVFSRFGGTNEYFGSYGFVGMLISIIILVNASASLMTEWNTGSIKILLSRQYSRITVFFSKLITLVLMHLALLFTAFVGMMLSRVIFFAGKSVKISWFEPVIANLLTTWMVVAITILLVVLLRSSAVALTIGMILTVGGSLISGLMTTLIAHFTFVKWLPTNMLMAGQEYRQPLLHSMTSLSVPEIVGGNLIYLVIFMGLAIWSFNKQNV
;
A
#
# COMPACT_ATOMS: atom_id res chain seq x y z
N MET A 1 18.32 27.26 0.79
CA MET A 1 17.75 26.00 0.23
C MET A 1 18.62 24.77 0.48
N HIS A 2 19.96 24.87 0.35
CA HIS A 2 20.89 23.74 0.46
C HIS A 2 20.87 23.01 1.83
N LYS A 3 20.79 23.74 2.94
CA LYS A 3 20.75 23.19 4.31
C LYS A 3 19.51 22.31 4.58
N ARG A 4 18.32 22.72 4.11
CA ARG A 4 17.08 21.93 4.27
C ARG A 4 17.11 20.61 3.50
N ARG A 5 17.70 20.61 2.29
CA ARG A 5 17.88 19.40 1.47
C ARG A 5 18.84 18.41 2.14
N GLN A 6 19.93 18.92 2.72
CA GLN A 6 20.91 18.09 3.43
C GLN A 6 20.31 17.43 4.70
N ILE A 7 19.51 18.19 5.45
CA ILE A 7 18.76 17.70 6.61
C ILE A 7 17.81 16.56 6.22
N MET A 8 17.03 16.74 5.15
CA MET A 8 16.13 15.70 4.63
C MET A 8 16.90 14.45 4.19
N ASN A 9 18.00 14.61 3.46
CA ASN A 9 18.82 13.48 3.01
C ASN A 9 19.38 12.67 4.18
N ASN A 10 19.80 13.33 5.26
CA ASN A 10 20.32 12.65 6.45
C ASN A 10 19.22 11.86 7.17
N LEU A 11 18.04 12.45 7.35
CA LEU A 11 16.86 11.77 7.92
C LEU A 11 16.45 10.55 7.08
N LEU A 12 16.38 10.72 5.77
CA LEU A 12 15.99 9.65 4.85
C LEU A 12 17.00 8.50 4.88
N LYS A 13 18.31 8.79 4.91
CA LYS A 13 19.35 7.77 5.10
C LYS A 13 19.16 7.03 6.42
N GLN A 14 18.85 7.73 7.51
CA GLN A 14 18.61 7.12 8.81
C GLN A 14 17.38 6.19 8.80
N GLU A 15 16.25 6.63 8.26
CA GLU A 15 15.04 5.80 8.20
C GLU A 15 15.22 4.57 7.29
N ILE A 16 15.88 4.72 6.14
CA ILE A 16 16.23 3.58 5.26
C ILE A 16 17.17 2.61 5.97
N TYR A 17 18.20 3.13 6.64
CA TYR A 17 19.17 2.29 7.35
C TYR A 17 18.52 1.49 8.49
N LYS A 18 17.63 2.13 9.26
CA LYS A 18 16.82 1.47 10.30
C LYS A 18 16.03 0.29 9.71
N LEU A 19 15.34 0.49 8.57
CA LEU A 19 14.57 -0.58 7.94
C LEU A 19 15.45 -1.68 7.35
N ALA A 20 16.54 -1.33 6.67
CA ALA A 20 17.42 -2.28 5.99
C ALA A 20 18.15 -3.22 6.97
N LEU A 21 18.50 -2.73 8.15
CA LEU A 21 19.15 -3.55 9.17
C LEU A 21 18.19 -4.36 10.03
N LYS A 22 16.91 -3.98 10.12
CA LYS A 22 15.93 -4.68 10.93
C LYS A 22 15.79 -6.12 10.42
N LYS A 23 16.10 -7.10 11.29
CA LYS A 23 16.04 -8.54 10.96
C LYS A 23 14.67 -8.92 10.38
N SER A 24 13.58 -8.41 10.97
CA SER A 24 12.22 -8.69 10.48
C SER A 24 12.02 -8.26 9.02
N THR A 25 12.60 -7.13 8.60
CA THR A 25 12.51 -6.67 7.20
C THR A 25 13.19 -7.66 6.28
N LYS A 26 14.40 -8.12 6.61
CA LYS A 26 15.11 -9.12 5.80
C LYS A 26 14.33 -10.42 5.65
N TRP A 27 13.74 -10.90 6.74
CA TRP A 27 12.86 -12.07 6.72
C TRP A 27 11.63 -11.87 5.84
N LEU A 28 10.99 -10.69 5.89
CA LEU A 28 9.83 -10.38 5.04
C LEU A 28 10.17 -10.48 3.54
N PHE A 29 11.29 -9.91 3.11
CA PHE A 29 11.74 -10.00 1.72
C PHE A 29 12.02 -11.44 1.30
N GLY A 30 12.73 -12.21 2.15
CA GLY A 30 13.04 -13.62 1.88
C GLY A 30 11.79 -14.51 1.81
N ILE A 31 10.88 -14.36 2.76
CA ILE A 31 9.63 -15.13 2.81
C ILE A 31 8.75 -14.80 1.60
N LEU A 32 8.61 -13.51 1.25
CA LEU A 32 7.85 -13.10 0.08
C LEU A 32 8.44 -13.69 -1.20
N PHE A 33 9.77 -13.64 -1.36
CA PHE A 33 10.45 -14.22 -2.51
C PHE A 33 10.20 -15.73 -2.60
N LEU A 34 10.42 -16.47 -1.50
CA LEU A 34 10.18 -17.91 -1.43
C LEU A 34 8.72 -18.26 -1.73
N LEU A 35 7.76 -17.50 -1.19
CA LEU A 35 6.34 -17.70 -1.45
C LEU A 35 6.03 -17.63 -2.95
N VAL A 36 6.58 -16.65 -3.66
CA VAL A 36 6.38 -16.49 -5.11
C VAL A 36 6.97 -17.67 -5.90
N ILE A 37 8.13 -18.19 -5.48
CA ILE A 37 8.73 -19.41 -6.06
C ILE A 37 7.83 -20.63 -5.83
N ILE A 38 7.33 -20.81 -4.60
CA ILE A 38 6.44 -21.91 -4.24
C ILE A 38 5.16 -21.86 -5.06
N LEU A 39 4.53 -20.69 -5.18
CA LEU A 39 3.35 -20.50 -6.04
C LEU A 39 3.66 -20.89 -7.48
N GLY A 40 4.85 -20.52 -7.99
CA GLY A 40 5.29 -20.92 -9.33
C GLY A 40 5.30 -22.44 -9.52
N ASN A 41 5.87 -23.17 -8.56
CA ASN A 41 5.90 -24.63 -8.59
C ASN A 41 4.51 -25.28 -8.48
N VAL A 42 3.65 -24.73 -7.62
CA VAL A 42 2.28 -25.23 -7.42
C VAL A 42 1.47 -25.06 -8.70
N PHE A 43 1.44 -23.83 -9.24
CA PHE A 43 0.68 -23.56 -10.45
C PHE A 43 1.24 -24.23 -11.71
N SER A 44 2.55 -24.56 -11.76
CA SER A 44 3.07 -25.32 -12.89
C SER A 44 2.59 -26.77 -12.92
N ARG A 45 2.22 -27.33 -11.75
CA ARG A 45 1.76 -28.71 -11.58
C ARG A 45 0.25 -28.84 -11.64
N PHE A 46 -0.46 -27.91 -10.99
CA PHE A 46 -1.90 -28.00 -10.76
C PHE A 46 -2.73 -26.96 -11.52
N GLY A 47 -2.08 -26.02 -12.20
CA GLY A 47 -2.76 -24.98 -12.95
C GLY A 47 -2.04 -24.65 -14.25
N GLY A 48 -2.18 -23.40 -14.68
CA GLY A 48 -1.54 -22.86 -15.86
C GLY A 48 -0.79 -21.57 -15.56
N THR A 49 -0.25 -21.00 -16.63
CA THR A 49 0.49 -19.75 -16.60
C THR A 49 -0.43 -18.58 -16.22
N ASN A 50 -1.65 -18.55 -16.77
CA ASN A 50 -2.62 -17.48 -16.50
C ASN A 50 -3.02 -17.44 -15.01
N GLU A 51 -3.26 -18.59 -14.39
CA GLU A 51 -3.59 -18.71 -12.97
C GLU A 51 -2.41 -18.27 -12.10
N TYR A 52 -1.18 -18.62 -12.49
CA TYR A 52 0.02 -18.15 -11.82
C TYR A 52 0.14 -16.62 -11.84
N PHE A 53 -0.04 -15.97 -13.00
CA PHE A 53 -0.03 -14.50 -13.07
C PHE A 53 -1.26 -13.89 -12.38
N GLY A 54 -2.40 -14.58 -12.38
CA GLY A 54 -3.59 -14.23 -11.61
C GLY A 54 -3.33 -14.19 -10.10
N SER A 55 -2.48 -15.10 -9.59
CA SER A 55 -2.07 -15.16 -8.19
C SER A 55 -1.33 -13.89 -7.72
N TYR A 56 -0.87 -13.03 -8.63
CA TYR A 56 -0.31 -11.72 -8.27
C TYR A 56 -1.29 -10.87 -7.46
N GLY A 57 -2.61 -10.99 -7.67
CA GLY A 57 -3.58 -10.29 -6.84
C GLY A 57 -3.43 -10.62 -5.36
N PHE A 58 -3.20 -11.90 -5.03
CA PHE A 58 -2.95 -12.35 -3.67
C PHE A 58 -1.59 -11.85 -3.14
N VAL A 59 -0.53 -11.95 -3.94
CA VAL A 59 0.81 -11.44 -3.58
C VAL A 59 0.76 -9.93 -3.32
N GLY A 60 0.06 -9.16 -4.16
CA GLY A 60 -0.16 -7.72 -4.00
C GLY A 60 -0.93 -7.37 -2.73
N MET A 61 -1.97 -8.16 -2.38
CA MET A 61 -2.68 -8.02 -1.11
C MET A 61 -1.74 -8.21 0.09
N LEU A 62 -0.89 -9.24 0.07
CA LEU A 62 0.10 -9.45 1.15
C LEU A 62 1.09 -8.30 1.26
N ILE A 63 1.60 -7.80 0.14
CA ILE A 63 2.47 -6.61 0.11
C ILE A 63 1.75 -5.40 0.70
N SER A 64 0.47 -5.22 0.38
CA SER A 64 -0.37 -4.14 0.93
C SER A 64 -0.46 -4.21 2.45
N ILE A 65 -0.69 -5.41 3.01
CA ILE A 65 -0.73 -5.64 4.46
C ILE A 65 0.63 -5.33 5.09
N ILE A 66 1.73 -5.77 4.47
CA ILE A 66 3.09 -5.48 4.97
C ILE A 66 3.32 -3.96 5.05
N ILE A 67 2.96 -3.22 4.00
CA ILE A 67 3.11 -1.76 3.98
C ILE A 67 2.20 -1.10 5.02
N LEU A 68 0.98 -1.59 5.19
CA LEU A 68 0.04 -1.08 6.19
C LEU A 68 0.59 -1.21 7.62
N VAL A 69 1.16 -2.36 7.96
CA VAL A 69 1.80 -2.61 9.27
C VAL A 69 2.99 -1.67 9.49
N ASN A 70 3.82 -1.47 8.46
CA ASN A 70 4.96 -0.57 8.58
C ASN A 70 4.54 0.91 8.64
N ALA A 71 3.49 1.30 7.92
CA ALA A 71 2.93 2.65 7.98
C ALA A 71 2.38 2.97 9.38
N SER A 72 1.59 2.06 9.96
CA SER A 72 1.01 2.25 11.29
C SER A 72 2.07 2.28 12.40
N ALA A 73 3.08 1.41 12.32
CA ALA A 73 4.15 1.36 13.31
C ALA A 73 5.12 2.55 13.19
N SER A 74 5.57 2.89 11.97
CA SER A 74 6.64 3.88 11.77
C SER A 74 6.28 5.29 12.21
N LEU A 75 5.00 5.65 12.16
CA LEU A 75 4.51 6.94 12.62
C LEU A 75 4.32 6.98 14.14
N MET A 76 3.91 5.88 14.78
CA MET A 76 3.69 5.86 16.24
C MET A 76 4.96 5.66 17.06
N THR A 77 6.00 5.04 16.51
CA THR A 77 7.22 4.73 17.29
C THR A 77 7.80 5.97 17.96
N GLU A 78 7.96 7.08 17.24
CA GLU A 78 8.54 8.32 17.78
C GLU A 78 7.68 8.99 18.87
N TRP A 79 6.36 8.77 18.85
CA TRP A 79 5.45 9.22 19.89
C TRP A 79 5.54 8.33 21.12
N ASN A 80 5.47 7.01 20.93
CA ASN A 80 5.50 6.04 22.01
C ASN A 80 6.83 6.08 22.78
N THR A 81 7.95 6.34 22.09
CA THR A 81 9.28 6.45 22.71
C THR A 81 9.61 7.85 23.21
N GLY A 82 8.77 8.86 22.95
CA GLY A 82 9.03 10.27 23.29
C GLY A 82 10.20 10.90 22.51
N SER A 83 10.82 10.17 21.58
CA SER A 83 11.98 10.64 20.80
C SER A 83 11.64 11.76 19.82
N ILE A 84 10.35 12.01 19.58
CA ILE A 84 9.91 13.17 18.82
C ILE A 84 10.43 14.48 19.42
N LYS A 85 10.51 14.62 20.75
CA LYS A 85 11.05 15.83 21.40
C LYS A 85 12.54 16.02 21.10
N ILE A 86 13.29 14.91 21.08
CA ILE A 86 14.73 14.88 20.78
C ILE A 86 15.00 15.17 19.30
N LEU A 87 14.14 14.69 18.39
CA LEU A 87 14.25 15.01 16.96
C LEU A 87 13.96 16.49 16.71
N LEU A 88 12.92 17.04 17.34
CA LEU A 88 12.56 18.44 17.18
C LEU A 88 13.62 19.38 17.77
N SER A 89 14.27 19.01 18.88
CA SER A 89 15.37 19.81 19.46
C SER A 89 16.62 19.86 18.57
N ARG A 90 16.82 18.85 17.72
CA ARG A 90 17.89 18.81 16.69
C ARG A 90 17.56 19.59 15.41
N GLN A 91 16.58 20.51 15.46
CA GLN A 91 16.13 21.37 14.35
C GLN A 91 15.43 20.64 13.18
N TYR A 92 14.97 19.40 13.36
CA TYR A 92 14.12 18.75 12.36
C TYR A 92 12.70 19.30 12.43
N SER A 93 12.09 19.65 11.29
CA SER A 93 10.68 20.05 11.26
C SER A 93 9.77 18.82 11.27
N ARG A 94 8.58 18.92 11.89
CA ARG A 94 7.58 17.84 11.93
C ARG A 94 7.24 17.34 10.52
N ILE A 95 7.02 18.27 9.60
CA ILE A 95 6.73 17.98 8.20
C ILE A 95 7.89 17.22 7.54
N THR A 96 9.15 17.60 7.81
CA THR A 96 10.33 16.89 7.30
C THR A 96 10.38 15.44 7.79
N VAL A 97 10.09 15.20 9.08
CA VAL A 97 10.04 13.85 9.66
C VAL A 97 8.91 13.01 9.05
N PHE A 98 7.74 13.61 8.85
CA PHE A 98 6.62 12.93 8.19
C PHE A 98 6.98 12.52 6.76
N PHE A 99 7.52 13.45 5.96
CA PHE A 99 7.90 13.17 4.58
C PHE A 99 9.04 12.15 4.49
N SER A 100 10.02 12.17 5.40
CA SER A 100 11.09 11.15 5.38
C SER A 100 10.50 9.76 5.57
N LYS A 101 9.56 9.59 6.51
CA LYS A 101 8.87 8.31 6.74
C LYS A 101 8.02 7.90 5.54
N LEU A 102 7.27 8.83 4.96
CA LEU A 102 6.47 8.57 3.77
C LEU A 102 7.33 8.10 2.59
N ILE A 103 8.44 8.79 2.30
CA ILE A 103 9.36 8.40 1.22
C ILE A 103 9.97 7.03 1.50
N THR A 104 10.36 6.76 2.75
CA THR A 104 10.88 5.44 3.14
C THR A 104 9.84 4.33 2.94
N LEU A 105 8.56 4.57 3.24
CA LEU A 105 7.46 3.62 2.97
C LEU A 105 7.25 3.40 1.46
N VAL A 106 7.32 4.46 0.65
CA VAL A 106 7.25 4.36 -0.81
C VAL A 106 8.38 3.49 -1.36
N LEU A 107 9.61 3.74 -0.93
CA LEU A 107 10.78 2.96 -1.35
C LEU A 107 10.67 1.49 -0.92
N MET A 108 10.19 1.23 0.30
CA MET A 108 9.94 -0.13 0.78
C MET A 108 8.88 -0.84 -0.07
N HIS A 109 7.78 -0.16 -0.41
CA HIS A 109 6.73 -0.73 -1.25
C HIS A 109 7.27 -1.10 -2.65
N LEU A 110 7.99 -0.18 -3.28
CA LEU A 110 8.62 -0.44 -4.59
C LEU A 110 9.62 -1.60 -4.54
N ALA A 111 10.42 -1.69 -3.47
CA ALA A 111 11.37 -2.79 -3.29
C ALA A 111 10.68 -4.16 -3.12
N LEU A 112 9.54 -4.22 -2.40
CA LEU A 112 8.75 -5.45 -2.26
C LEU A 112 8.10 -5.87 -3.59
N LEU A 113 7.54 -4.90 -4.33
CA LEU A 113 6.99 -5.15 -5.67
C LEU A 113 8.08 -5.67 -6.62
N PHE A 114 9.27 -5.08 -6.58
CA PHE A 114 10.41 -5.53 -7.38
C PHE A 114 10.88 -6.93 -6.98
N THR A 115 10.86 -7.26 -5.69
CA THR A 115 11.20 -8.60 -5.21
C THR A 115 10.21 -9.65 -5.71
N ALA A 116 8.90 -9.34 -5.65
CA ALA A 116 7.87 -10.19 -6.23
C ALA A 116 8.03 -10.34 -7.76
N PHE A 117 8.44 -9.27 -8.45
CA PHE A 117 8.74 -9.29 -9.89
C PHE A 117 9.84 -10.26 -10.24
N VAL A 118 11.00 -10.12 -9.59
CA VAL A 118 12.15 -10.98 -9.83
C VAL A 118 11.79 -12.43 -9.51
N GLY A 119 11.09 -12.68 -8.41
CA GLY A 119 10.61 -14.02 -8.03
C GLY A 119 9.70 -14.64 -9.10
N MET A 120 8.76 -13.87 -9.65
CA MET A 120 7.86 -14.37 -10.70
C MET A 120 8.57 -14.65 -12.01
N MET A 121 9.50 -13.79 -12.42
CA MET A 121 10.30 -14.00 -13.62
C MET A 121 11.18 -15.25 -13.48
N LEU A 122 11.79 -15.44 -12.31
CA LEU A 122 12.61 -16.63 -12.04
C LEU A 122 11.75 -17.90 -12.05
N SER A 123 10.60 -17.87 -11.37
CA SER A 123 9.66 -19.01 -11.33
C SER A 123 9.17 -19.41 -12.72
N ARG A 124 8.93 -18.42 -13.59
CA ARG A 124 8.56 -18.65 -14.98
C ARG A 124 9.65 -19.42 -15.73
N VAL A 125 10.90 -18.98 -15.61
CA VAL A 125 12.04 -19.63 -16.28
C VAL A 125 12.21 -21.07 -15.80
N ILE A 126 12.04 -21.32 -14.51
CA ILE A 126 12.26 -22.65 -13.91
C ILE A 126 11.10 -23.60 -14.20
N PHE A 127 9.85 -23.16 -14.02
CA PHE A 127 8.68 -24.06 -13.96
C PHE A 127 7.77 -24.00 -15.19
N PHE A 128 7.85 -22.95 -15.99
CA PHE A 128 6.96 -22.72 -17.14
C PHE A 128 7.72 -22.56 -18.47
N ALA A 129 8.95 -23.08 -18.53
CA ALA A 129 9.76 -23.07 -19.74
C ALA A 129 8.99 -23.65 -20.95
N GLY A 130 9.06 -22.95 -22.09
CA GLY A 130 8.40 -23.37 -23.33
C GLY A 130 6.90 -23.06 -23.44
N LYS A 131 6.24 -22.56 -22.39
CA LYS A 131 4.84 -22.11 -22.47
C LYS A 131 4.76 -20.67 -22.94
N SER A 132 3.93 -20.39 -23.95
CA SER A 132 3.62 -19.01 -24.36
C SER A 132 2.80 -18.34 -23.26
N VAL A 133 3.25 -17.15 -22.84
CA VAL A 133 2.61 -16.40 -21.76
C VAL A 133 2.49 -14.96 -22.18
N LYS A 134 1.27 -14.42 -22.13
CA LYS A 134 1.07 -12.97 -22.14
C LYS A 134 1.46 -12.42 -20.77
N ILE A 135 2.56 -11.69 -20.71
CA ILE A 135 3.02 -11.04 -19.49
C ILE A 135 2.24 -9.74 -19.35
N SER A 136 1.22 -9.71 -18.47
CA SER A 136 0.65 -8.45 -17.99
C SER A 136 1.04 -8.22 -16.54
N TRP A 137 2.22 -7.62 -16.35
CA TRP A 137 2.75 -7.32 -15.02
C TRP A 137 2.41 -5.90 -14.56
N PHE A 138 2.25 -4.97 -15.50
CA PHE A 138 1.98 -3.58 -15.17
C PHE A 138 0.57 -3.35 -14.67
N GLU A 139 -0.44 -3.99 -15.28
CA GLU A 139 -1.83 -3.74 -14.90
C GLU A 139 -2.12 -4.16 -13.45
N PRO A 140 -1.68 -5.35 -12.98
CA PRO A 140 -1.88 -5.74 -11.59
C PRO A 140 -1.08 -4.89 -10.59
N VAL A 141 0.11 -4.41 -10.97
CA VAL A 141 0.92 -3.50 -10.13
C VAL A 141 0.21 -2.15 -9.95
N ILE A 142 -0.26 -1.55 -11.04
CA ILE A 142 -0.96 -0.25 -11.01
C ILE A 142 -2.25 -0.38 -10.20
N ALA A 143 -3.02 -1.44 -10.45
CA ALA A 143 -4.21 -1.76 -9.68
C ALA A 143 -3.93 -1.88 -8.18
N ASN A 144 -2.88 -2.62 -7.80
CA ASN A 144 -2.48 -2.75 -6.42
C ASN A 144 -2.09 -1.38 -5.82
N LEU A 145 -1.28 -0.58 -6.53
CA LEU A 145 -0.87 0.75 -6.07
C LEU A 145 -2.06 1.67 -5.75
N LEU A 146 -3.07 1.71 -6.62
CA LEU A 146 -4.28 2.53 -6.43
C LEU A 146 -5.03 2.15 -5.13
N THR A 147 -5.23 0.85 -4.92
CA THR A 147 -5.96 0.38 -3.72
C THR A 147 -5.10 0.51 -2.47
N THR A 148 -3.83 0.07 -2.50
CA THR A 148 -2.94 0.08 -1.31
C THR A 148 -2.74 1.49 -0.78
N TRP A 149 -2.41 2.45 -1.63
CA TRP A 149 -2.05 3.79 -1.17
C TRP A 149 -3.23 4.57 -0.62
N MET A 150 -4.43 4.34 -1.16
CA MET A 150 -5.67 4.87 -0.61
C MET A 150 -5.93 4.33 0.81
N VAL A 151 -5.79 3.02 1.02
CA VAL A 151 -5.93 2.42 2.36
C VAL A 151 -4.83 2.91 3.31
N VAL A 152 -3.58 2.99 2.84
CA VAL A 152 -2.45 3.51 3.63
C VAL A 152 -2.69 4.96 4.05
N ALA A 153 -3.23 5.81 3.17
CA ALA A 153 -3.56 7.19 3.51
C ALA A 153 -4.63 7.28 4.60
N ILE A 154 -5.69 6.47 4.50
CA ILE A 154 -6.72 6.37 5.53
C ILE A 154 -6.11 5.90 6.85
N THR A 155 -5.29 4.84 6.83
CA THR A 155 -4.64 4.32 8.04
C THR A 155 -3.68 5.32 8.65
N ILE A 156 -2.86 6.02 7.86
CA ILE A 156 -1.97 7.07 8.37
C ILE A 156 -2.78 8.19 9.02
N LEU A 157 -3.87 8.64 8.40
CA LEU A 157 -4.76 9.62 9.00
C LEU A 157 -5.31 9.14 10.35
N LEU A 158 -5.79 7.90 10.42
CA LEU A 158 -6.32 7.31 11.65
C LEU A 158 -5.24 7.13 12.73
N VAL A 159 -4.02 6.75 12.37
CA VAL A 159 -2.89 6.67 13.31
C VAL A 159 -2.68 8.03 13.98
N VAL A 160 -2.66 9.09 13.17
CA VAL A 160 -2.45 10.46 13.63
C VAL A 160 -3.65 10.93 14.48
N LEU A 161 -4.88 10.71 14.05
CA LEU A 161 -6.07 11.16 14.80
C LEU A 161 -6.29 10.39 16.11
N LEU A 162 -6.17 9.06 16.07
CA LEU A 162 -6.49 8.18 17.20
C LEU A 162 -5.31 7.95 18.13
N ARG A 163 -4.09 8.33 17.71
CA ARG A 163 -2.83 8.08 18.45
C ARG A 163 -2.65 6.60 18.81
N SER A 164 -3.15 5.71 17.95
CA SER A 164 -3.11 4.26 18.16
C SER A 164 -2.78 3.55 16.87
N SER A 165 -1.60 2.93 16.83
CA SER A 165 -1.18 2.11 15.68
C SER A 165 -2.07 0.87 15.56
N ALA A 166 -2.51 0.29 16.68
CA ALA A 166 -3.29 -0.94 16.68
C ALA A 166 -4.69 -0.72 16.07
N VAL A 167 -5.43 0.30 16.53
CA VAL A 167 -6.79 0.57 16.04
C VAL A 167 -6.78 0.92 14.55
N ALA A 168 -5.86 1.80 14.14
CA ALA A 168 -5.75 2.21 12.74
C ALA A 168 -5.31 1.06 11.82
N LEU A 169 -4.43 0.17 12.30
CA LEU A 169 -4.01 -1.03 11.59
C LEU A 169 -5.19 -1.98 11.40
N THR A 170 -5.98 -2.24 12.44
CA THR A 170 -7.17 -3.11 12.35
C THR A 170 -8.15 -2.60 11.30
N ILE A 171 -8.46 -1.30 11.31
CA ILE A 171 -9.36 -0.70 10.31
C ILE A 171 -8.78 -0.85 8.89
N GLY A 172 -7.49 -0.54 8.69
CA GLY A 172 -6.86 -0.71 7.39
C GLY A 172 -6.82 -2.17 6.90
N MET A 173 -6.65 -3.13 7.82
CA MET A 173 -6.71 -4.55 7.50
C MET A 173 -8.12 -4.96 7.06
N ILE A 174 -9.16 -4.49 7.74
CA ILE A 174 -10.56 -4.71 7.35
C ILE A 174 -10.81 -4.15 5.95
N LEU A 175 -10.32 -2.95 5.63
CA LEU A 175 -10.47 -2.36 4.28
C LEU A 175 -9.73 -3.15 3.20
N THR A 176 -8.57 -3.75 3.54
CA THR A 176 -7.75 -4.52 2.58
C THR A 176 -8.33 -5.91 2.33
N VAL A 177 -8.73 -6.63 3.39
CA VAL A 177 -9.23 -8.01 3.29
C VAL A 177 -10.74 -8.05 3.00
N GLY A 178 -11.49 -7.09 3.54
CA GLY A 178 -12.94 -6.99 3.41
C GLY A 178 -13.42 -6.39 2.09
N GLY A 179 -12.57 -6.28 1.06
CA GLY A 179 -12.91 -5.63 -0.21
C GLY A 179 -14.16 -6.21 -0.89
N SER A 180 -14.39 -7.53 -0.80
CA SER A 180 -15.60 -8.18 -1.34
C SER A 180 -16.87 -7.78 -0.58
N LEU A 181 -16.81 -7.72 0.75
CA LEU A 181 -17.91 -7.27 1.61
C LEU A 181 -18.23 -5.80 1.34
N ILE A 182 -17.20 -4.95 1.28
CA ILE A 182 -17.34 -3.53 0.97
C ILE A 182 -17.97 -3.36 -0.42
N SER A 183 -17.48 -4.08 -1.42
CA SER A 183 -18.04 -4.07 -2.78
C SER A 183 -19.53 -4.43 -2.81
N GLY A 184 -19.93 -5.52 -2.15
CA GLY A 184 -21.34 -5.94 -2.09
C GLY A 184 -22.24 -4.91 -1.37
N LEU A 185 -21.77 -4.36 -0.25
CA LEU A 185 -22.49 -3.30 0.48
C LEU A 185 -22.61 -2.03 -0.38
N MET A 186 -21.53 -1.58 -1.01
CA MET A 186 -21.55 -0.39 -1.87
C MET A 186 -22.47 -0.57 -3.07
N THR A 187 -22.43 -1.73 -3.74
CA THR A 187 -23.32 -2.01 -4.88
C THR A 187 -24.79 -1.89 -4.48
N THR A 188 -25.15 -2.45 -3.31
CA THR A 188 -26.52 -2.35 -2.77
C THR A 188 -26.88 -0.91 -2.40
N LEU A 189 -25.99 -0.19 -1.71
CA LEU A 189 -26.23 1.20 -1.33
C LEU A 189 -26.36 2.14 -2.53
N ILE A 190 -25.56 1.92 -3.58
CA ILE A 190 -25.60 2.71 -4.82
C ILE A 190 -26.95 2.54 -5.54
N ALA A 191 -27.52 1.33 -5.50
CA ALA A 191 -28.84 1.07 -6.07
C ALA A 191 -29.96 1.89 -5.39
N HIS A 192 -29.83 2.19 -4.09
CA HIS A 192 -30.79 3.00 -3.34
C HIS A 192 -30.43 4.51 -3.34
N PHE A 193 -29.15 4.85 -3.37
CA PHE A 193 -28.65 6.21 -3.20
C PHE A 193 -27.51 6.49 -4.19
N THR A 194 -27.83 7.11 -5.32
CA THR A 194 -26.87 7.32 -6.42
C THR A 194 -25.68 8.21 -6.04
N PHE A 195 -25.79 9.07 -5.02
CA PHE A 195 -24.67 9.89 -4.54
C PHE A 195 -23.59 9.07 -3.83
N VAL A 196 -23.94 7.89 -3.28
CA VAL A 196 -23.03 7.03 -2.51
C VAL A 196 -21.88 6.50 -3.37
N LYS A 197 -22.05 6.47 -4.69
CA LYS A 197 -21.00 6.07 -5.62
C LYS A 197 -19.73 6.89 -5.49
N TRP A 198 -19.83 8.15 -5.03
CA TRP A 198 -18.67 9.02 -4.84
C TRP A 198 -17.95 8.83 -3.50
N LEU A 199 -18.43 7.95 -2.61
CA LEU A 199 -17.77 7.75 -1.31
C LEU A 199 -16.37 7.12 -1.46
N PRO A 200 -15.43 7.45 -0.55
CA PRO A 200 -14.08 6.87 -0.55
C PRO A 200 -14.05 5.35 -0.54
N THR A 201 -15.06 4.72 0.07
CA THR A 201 -15.20 3.26 0.14
C THR A 201 -15.45 2.63 -1.23
N ASN A 202 -16.18 3.29 -2.14
CA ASN A 202 -16.34 2.83 -3.52
C ASN A 202 -15.02 2.97 -4.29
N MET A 203 -14.28 4.05 -4.04
CA MET A 203 -12.99 4.34 -4.68
C MET A 203 -11.88 3.34 -4.33
N LEU A 204 -12.03 2.53 -3.27
CA LEU A 204 -11.14 1.41 -2.98
C LEU A 204 -11.16 0.34 -4.08
N MET A 205 -12.25 0.26 -4.83
CA MET A 205 -12.43 -0.66 -5.96
C MET A 205 -11.72 -0.21 -7.23
N ALA A 206 -11.11 0.98 -7.27
CA ALA A 206 -10.41 1.51 -8.45
C ALA A 206 -9.39 0.52 -9.03
N GLY A 207 -8.64 -0.20 -8.18
CA GLY A 207 -7.70 -1.22 -8.63
C GLY A 207 -8.36 -2.42 -9.30
N GLN A 208 -9.51 -2.87 -8.80
CA GLN A 208 -10.24 -3.99 -9.41
C GLN A 208 -10.85 -3.57 -10.75
N GLU A 209 -11.49 -2.41 -10.79
CA GLU A 209 -12.13 -1.91 -12.00
C GLU A 209 -11.12 -1.56 -13.10
N TYR A 210 -9.93 -1.06 -12.74
CA TYR A 210 -8.83 -0.87 -13.68
C TYR A 210 -8.42 -2.17 -14.41
N ARG A 211 -8.47 -3.31 -13.72
CA ARG A 211 -8.17 -4.63 -14.32
C ARG A 211 -9.36 -5.22 -15.07
N GLN A 212 -10.57 -4.90 -14.64
CA GLN A 212 -11.80 -5.46 -15.16
C GLN A 212 -12.83 -4.35 -15.37
N PRO A 213 -12.82 -3.67 -16.53
CA PRO A 213 -13.75 -2.59 -16.82
C PRO A 213 -15.24 -2.97 -16.76
N LEU A 214 -15.55 -4.28 -16.84
CA LEU A 214 -16.91 -4.81 -16.67
C LEU A 214 -17.50 -4.58 -15.26
N LEU A 215 -16.64 -4.29 -14.27
CA LEU A 215 -17.05 -3.95 -12.90
C LEU A 215 -17.68 -2.56 -12.79
N HIS A 216 -17.70 -1.77 -13.87
CA HIS A 216 -18.43 -0.49 -13.95
C HIS A 216 -19.90 -0.63 -13.51
N SER A 217 -20.53 -1.77 -13.80
CA SER A 217 -21.90 -2.06 -13.39
C SER A 217 -22.09 -2.12 -11.87
N MET A 218 -21.03 -2.46 -11.13
CA MET A 218 -21.03 -2.52 -9.66
C MET A 218 -20.72 -1.17 -9.02
N THR A 219 -19.79 -0.40 -9.60
CA THR A 219 -19.32 0.87 -9.04
C THR A 219 -20.13 2.07 -9.51
N SER A 220 -20.88 1.93 -10.62
CA SER A 220 -21.64 2.99 -11.30
C SER A 220 -20.78 4.21 -11.70
N LEU A 221 -19.48 4.00 -11.86
CA LEU A 221 -18.47 5.01 -12.21
C LEU A 221 -17.52 4.44 -13.23
N SER A 222 -17.19 5.16 -14.29
CA SER A 222 -16.25 4.68 -15.31
C SER A 222 -14.83 4.58 -14.75
N VAL A 223 -13.96 3.81 -15.42
CA VAL A 223 -12.55 3.64 -15.02
C VAL A 223 -11.85 5.00 -14.75
N PRO A 224 -11.96 6.03 -15.61
CA PRO A 224 -11.35 7.33 -15.32
C PRO A 224 -11.95 8.04 -14.10
N GLU A 225 -13.26 7.92 -13.88
CA GLU A 225 -13.95 8.56 -12.75
C GLU A 225 -13.54 7.93 -11.41
N ILE A 226 -13.51 6.59 -11.32
CA ILE A 226 -13.14 5.90 -10.08
C ILE A 226 -11.64 6.05 -9.76
N VAL A 227 -10.78 6.02 -10.78
CA VAL A 227 -9.33 6.25 -10.61
C VAL A 227 -9.08 7.71 -10.23
N GLY A 228 -9.75 8.66 -10.90
CA GLY A 228 -9.67 10.08 -10.56
C GLY A 228 -10.14 10.36 -9.13
N GLY A 229 -11.30 9.80 -8.74
CA GLY A 229 -11.82 9.89 -7.38
C GLY A 229 -10.86 9.30 -6.34
N ASN A 230 -10.29 8.12 -6.60
CA ASN A 230 -9.28 7.50 -5.75
C ASN A 230 -8.08 8.42 -5.51
N LEU A 231 -7.52 9.01 -6.58
CA LEU A 231 -6.38 9.93 -6.47
C LEU A 231 -6.73 11.23 -5.73
N ILE A 232 -7.93 11.77 -5.94
CA ILE A 232 -8.42 12.96 -5.23
C ILE A 232 -8.51 12.66 -3.73
N TYR A 233 -9.16 11.57 -3.34
CA TYR A 233 -9.28 11.19 -1.94
C TYR A 233 -7.94 10.82 -1.30
N LEU A 234 -7.02 10.19 -2.05
CA LEU A 234 -5.65 9.96 -1.61
C LEU A 234 -4.99 11.28 -1.18
N VAL A 235 -5.07 12.30 -2.01
CA VAL A 235 -4.52 13.64 -1.71
C VAL A 235 -5.21 14.26 -0.50
N ILE A 236 -6.54 14.16 -0.41
CA ILE A 236 -7.32 14.68 0.73
C ILE A 236 -6.88 14.01 2.04
N PHE A 237 -6.89 12.69 2.12
CA PHE A 237 -6.53 11.97 3.35
C PHE A 237 -5.08 12.20 3.75
N MET A 238 -4.15 12.22 2.79
CA MET A 238 -2.74 12.54 3.07
C MET A 238 -2.57 13.98 3.54
N GLY A 239 -3.26 14.94 2.91
CA GLY A 239 -3.24 16.34 3.33
C GLY A 239 -3.76 16.53 4.75
N LEU A 240 -4.89 15.89 5.08
CA LEU A 240 -5.46 15.88 6.42
C LEU A 240 -4.52 15.23 7.44
N ALA A 241 -3.82 14.15 7.07
CA ALA A 241 -2.87 13.49 7.96
C ALA A 241 -1.66 14.40 8.25
N ILE A 242 -1.08 15.03 7.23
CA ILE A 242 0.03 15.97 7.39
C ILE A 242 -0.37 17.16 8.26
N TRP A 243 -1.55 17.72 7.99
CA TRP A 243 -2.09 18.84 8.76
C TRP A 243 -2.30 18.47 10.23
N SER A 244 -2.93 17.32 10.48
CA SER A 244 -3.18 16.82 11.84
C SER A 244 -1.87 16.55 12.58
N PHE A 245 -0.91 15.91 11.93
CA PHE A 245 0.42 15.61 12.48
C PHE A 245 1.18 16.89 12.87
N ASN A 246 1.08 17.93 12.04
CA ASN A 246 1.75 19.19 12.33
C ASN A 246 1.15 19.92 13.54
N LYS A 247 -0.17 19.84 13.72
CA LYS A 247 -0.91 20.50 14.82
C LYS A 247 -0.89 19.76 16.15
N GLN A 248 -0.39 18.53 16.21
CA GLN A 248 -0.38 17.77 17.46
C GLN A 248 0.50 18.44 18.53
N ASN A 249 -0.05 18.61 19.73
CA ASN A 249 0.70 19.02 20.90
C ASN A 249 1.58 17.85 21.38
N VAL A 250 2.84 18.15 21.75
CA VAL A 250 3.90 17.19 22.13
C VAL A 250 4.28 17.39 23.59
#